data_AF-A0A3M2C6X8-F1
#
_entry.id   AF-A0A3M2C6X8-F1
#
_cell.length_a   1.000
_cell.length_b   1.000
_cell.length_c   1.000
_cell.angle_alpha   90.00
_cell.angle_beta   90.00
_cell.angle_gamma   90.00
#
_symmetry.space_group_name_H-M   'P 1'
#
loop_
_entity.id
_entity.type
_entity.pdbx_description
1 polymer ?
#
loop_
_entity_poly.entity_id
_entity_poly.type
_entity_poly.pdbx_seq_one_letter_code
_entity_poly.pdbx_strand_id
1 'polypeptide(L)' 'MSPYLLVGLAYLLGATPTSYWVGRAFYGVDLRREGSGNLGATNTFRVLGWKAAVPVLLFDVAKGW' A
#
# COMPACT_ATOMS: atom_id res chain seq x y z
N MET A 1 6.40 4.31 -27.30
CA MET A 1 5.68 4.97 -26.19
C MET A 1 6.46 6.22 -25.81
N SER A 2 5.81 7.38 -25.62
CA SER A 2 6.52 8.57 -25.14
C SER A 2 7.07 8.31 -23.73
N PRO A 3 8.33 8.67 -23.41
CA PRO A 3 8.90 8.46 -22.08
C PRO A 3 8.09 9.17 -20.98
N TYR A 4 7.47 10.31 -21.30
CA TYR A 4 6.57 11.02 -20.39
C TYR A 4 5.31 10.22 -20.06
N LEU A 5 4.78 9.47 -21.03
CA LEU A 5 3.62 8.61 -20.81
C LEU A 5 3.98 7.42 -19.91
N LEU A 6 5.17 6.84 -20.10
CA LEU A 6 5.67 5.76 -19.24
C LEU A 6 5.85 6.23 -17.80
N VAL A 7 6.46 7.40 -17.59
CA VAL A 7 6.63 7.99 -16.26
C VAL A 7 5.28 8.28 -15.60
N GLY A 8 4.32 8.83 -16.36
CA GLY A 8 2.96 9.06 -15.85
C GLY A 8 2.28 7.78 -15.39
N LEU A 9 2.35 6.71 -16.19
CA LEU A 9 1.77 5.41 -15.83
C LEU A 9 2.47 4.78 -14.62
N ALA A 10 3.80 4.82 -14.57
CA ALA A 10 4.57 4.30 -13.43
C ALA A 10 4.22 5.05 -12.14
N TYR A 11 4.08 6.38 -12.19
CA TYR A 11 3.66 7.16 -11.03
C TYR A 11 2.26 6.78 -10.55
N LEU A 12 1.28 6.65 -11.46
CA LEU A 12 -0.09 6.27 -11.10
C LEU A 12 -0.17 4.87 -10.49
N LEU A 13 0.60 3.91 -11.04
CA LEU A 13 0.66 2.55 -10.51
C LEU A 13 1.35 2.52 -9.13
N GLY A 14 2.49 3.20 -8.98
CA GLY A 14 3.25 3.26 -7.73
C GLY A 14 2.52 4.01 -6.61
N ALA A 15 1.73 5.03 -6.94
CA ALA A 15 0.98 5.84 -5.97
C ALA A 15 -0.27 5.14 -5.40
N THR A 16 -0.53 3.88 -5.75
CA THR A 16 -1.68 3.12 -5.23
C THR A 16 -1.55 2.85 -3.72
N PRO A 17 -2.54 3.22 -2.88
CA PRO A 17 -2.42 3.07 -1.42
C PRO A 17 -2.82 1.66 -0.95
N THR A 18 -2.03 0.65 -1.27
CA THR A 18 -2.34 -0.79 -1.00
C THR A 18 -2.74 -1.06 0.44
N SER A 19 -1.99 -0.56 1.41
CA SER A 19 -2.27 -0.75 2.85
C SER A 19 -3.63 -0.16 3.26
N TYR A 20 -4.03 0.98 2.69
CA TYR A 20 -5.34 1.58 2.94
C TYR A 20 -6.46 0.65 2.45
N TRP A 21 -6.34 0.12 1.24
CA TRP A 21 -7.33 -0.82 0.69
C TRP A 21 -7.40 -2.11 1.51
N VAL A 22 -6.25 -2.68 1.88
CA VAL A 22 -6.20 -3.87 2.73
C VAL A 22 -6.88 -3.60 4.07
N GLY A 23 -6.49 -2.54 4.76
CA GLY A 23 -7.08 -2.19 6.06
C GLY A 23 -8.57 -1.89 5.96
N ARG A 24 -8.99 -1.04 5.02
CA ARG A 24 -10.38 -0.56 4.93
C ARG A 24 -11.33 -1.60 4.37
N ALA A 25 -10.95 -2.30 3.29
CA ALA A 25 -11.85 -3.20 2.58
C ALA A 25 -11.90 -4.61 3.21
N PHE A 26 -10.79 -5.10 3.76
CA PHE A 26 -10.72 -6.48 4.29
C PHE A 26 -10.81 -6.55 5.82
N TYR A 27 -10.41 -5.49 6.52
CA TYR A 27 -10.40 -5.46 7.99
C TYR A 27 -11.31 -4.38 8.60
N GLY A 28 -11.93 -3.52 7.80
CA GLY A 28 -12.80 -2.43 8.28
C GLY A 28 -12.06 -1.32 9.04
N VAL A 29 -10.73 -1.32 9.03
CA VAL A 29 -9.86 -0.42 9.81
C VAL A 29 -9.30 0.68 8.91
N ASP A 30 -9.38 1.94 9.35
CA ASP A 30 -8.66 3.04 8.70
C ASP A 30 -7.26 3.18 9.32
N LEU A 31 -6.24 2.63 8.64
CA LEU A 31 -4.85 2.65 9.10
C LEU A 31 -4.25 4.05 9.26
N ARG A 32 -4.90 5.10 8.73
CA ARG A 32 -4.47 6.49 8.96
C ARG A 32 -4.77 6.97 10.37
N ARG A 33 -5.70 6.29 11.06
CA ARG A 33 -6.13 6.60 12.43
C ARG A 33 -5.54 5.66 13.47
N GLU A 34 -4.84 4.62 13.05
CA GLU A 34 -4.32 3.55 13.90
C GLU A 34 -2.79 3.43 13.80
N GLY A 35 -2.17 2.93 14.88
CA GLY A 35 -0.73 2.70 14.95
C GLY A 35 0.07 3.99 14.77
N SER A 36 0.95 4.05 13.76
CA SER A 36 1.72 5.26 13.43
C SER A 36 1.01 6.21 12.46
N GLY A 37 -0.20 5.89 12.00
CA GLY A 37 -0.94 6.68 11.00
C GLY A 37 -0.39 6.63 9.56
N ASN A 38 0.85 6.20 9.37
CA ASN A 38 1.45 6.05 8.03
C ASN A 38 0.89 4.83 7.29
N LEU A 39 0.63 4.99 5.99
CA LEU A 39 0.20 3.93 5.09
C LEU A 39 1.43 3.15 4.58
N GLY A 40 1.52 1.88 4.96
CA GLY A 40 2.56 0.97 4.49
C GLY A 40 2.55 -0.37 5.23
N ALA A 41 3.42 -1.29 4.80
CA ALA A 41 3.52 -2.63 5.37
C ALA A 41 3.82 -2.61 6.88
N THR A 42 4.70 -1.71 7.35
CA THR A 42 5.07 -1.63 8.79
C THR A 42 3.89 -1.27 9.68
N ASN A 43 3.08 -0.28 9.29
CA ASN A 43 1.91 0.08 10.10
C ASN A 43 0.81 -0.98 9.98
N THR A 44 0.67 -1.58 8.81
CA THR A 44 -0.23 -2.73 8.59
C THR A 44 0.16 -3.89 9.51
N PHE A 45 1.46 -4.20 9.64
CA PHE A 45 1.96 -5.22 10.55
C PHE A 45 1.62 -4.90 12.01
N ARG A 46 1.84 -3.64 12.41
CA ARG A 46 1.57 -3.18 13.77
C ARG A 46 0.10 -3.31 14.16
N VAL A 47 -0.81 -2.96 13.24
CA VAL A 47 -2.25 -2.86 13.54
C VAL A 47 -3.01 -4.14 13.20
N LEU A 48 -2.68 -4.81 12.09
CA LEU A 48 -3.44 -5.93 11.53
C LEU A 48 -2.65 -7.25 11.50
N GLY A 49 -1.38 -7.23 11.90
CA GLY A 49 -0.51 -8.41 11.95
C GLY A 49 0.11 -8.80 10.61
N TRP A 50 0.99 -9.82 10.66
CA TRP A 50 1.81 -10.22 9.52
C TRP A 50 1.02 -10.72 8.31
N LYS A 51 -0.14 -11.37 8.54
CA LYS A 51 -1.00 -11.90 7.46
C LYS A 51 -1.52 -10.79 6.55
N ALA A 52 -1.80 -9.60 7.10
CA ALA A 52 -2.17 -8.43 6.32
C ALA A 52 -0.95 -7.69 5.75
N ALA A 53 0.16 -7.66 6.48
CA ALA A 53 1.35 -6.91 6.10
C ALA A 53 2.15 -7.53 4.94
N VAL A 54 2.25 -8.86 4.87
CA VAL A 54 2.96 -9.56 3.80
C VAL A 54 2.39 -9.25 2.42
N PRO A 55 1.07 -9.39 2.14
CA PRO A 55 0.53 -9.06 0.82
C PRO A 55 0.68 -7.56 0.50
N VAL A 56 0.54 -6.67 1.49
CA VAL A 56 0.82 -5.23 1.31
C VAL A 56 2.26 -4.99 0.87
N LEU A 57 3.23 -5.60 1.56
CA LEU A 57 4.65 -5.47 1.24
C LEU A 57 4.96 -5.98 -0.17
N LEU A 58 4.44 -7.15 -0.53
CA LEU A 58 4.66 -7.74 -1.85
C LEU A 58 4.11 -6.86 -2.96
N PHE A 59 2.90 -6.33 -2.81
CA PHE A 59 2.31 -5.41 -3.79
C PHE A 59 3.05 -4.08 -3.85
N ASP A 60 3.43 -3.51 -2.71
CA ASP A 60 4.12 -2.22 -2.66
C ASP A 60 5.52 -2.28 -3.27
N VAL A 61 6.22 -3.42 -3.15
CA VAL A 61 7.48 -3.67 -3.86
C VAL A 61 7.23 -3.92 -5.35
N ALA A 62 6.26 -4.77 -5.70
CA ALA A 62 6.00 -5.15 -7.08
C ALA A 62 5.59 -3.97 -7.98
N LYS A 63 4.85 -2.99 -7.45
CA LYS A 63 4.46 -1.78 -8.20
C LYS A 63 5.60 -0.77 -8.37
N GLY A 64 6.72 -0.95 -7.66
CA GLY A 64 7.88 -0.07 -7.70
C GLY A 64 9.09 -0.65 -8.45
N TRP A 65 9.03 -1.93 -8.82
CA TRP A 65 10.03 -2.64 -9.63
C TRP A 65 9.65 -2.56 -11.11
#